data_AF-C3Y8S2-F1
#
_entry.id   AF-C3Y8S2-F1
#
_cell.length_a   1.000
_cell.length_b   1.000
_cell.length_c   1.000
_cell.angle_alpha   90.00
_cell.angle_beta   90.00
_cell.angle_gamma   90.00
#
_symmetry.space_group_name_H-M   'P 1'
#
loop_
_entity.id
_entity.type
_entity.pdbx_description
1 polymer ?
#
loop_
_entity_poly.entity_id
_entity_poly.type
_entity_poly.pdbx_seq_one_letter_code
_entity_poly.pdbx_strand_id
1 'polypeptide(L)'
;CYWDALTIYDGSSTAAPRLARLCGSSAPTVYTTGRNAFVVFQTDGSVTNSGFFAMFTASRRGTCDGIMACYPNNYPNDAYCSWQISVHTGDHVVIRFNAFNLLYGTSDVDCPDDYLEVYDGSSTTAPRLARLCGS
;
A
#
# COMPACT_ATOMS: atom_id res chain seq x y z
N CYS A 1 -18.51 6.88 9.26
CA CYS A 1 -17.93 8.10 9.85
C CYS A 1 -18.86 9.28 9.61
N TYR A 2 -19.97 9.44 10.30
CA TYR A 2 -20.92 10.51 9.90
C TYR A 2 -20.54 11.89 10.42
N TRP A 3 -19.98 11.93 11.63
CA TRP A 3 -19.67 13.15 12.37
C TRP A 3 -18.18 13.48 12.20
N ASP A 4 -17.34 12.76 12.93
CA ASP A 4 -15.90 12.95 12.88
C ASP A 4 -15.27 12.06 11.82
N ALA A 5 -14.47 12.66 10.94
CA ALA A 5 -13.75 11.93 9.91
C ALA A 5 -12.44 12.59 9.50
N LEU A 6 -11.43 11.76 9.30
CA LEU A 6 -10.22 12.11 8.54
C LEU A 6 -10.42 11.67 7.08
N THR A 7 -10.45 12.63 6.16
CA THR A 7 -10.62 12.38 4.73
C THR A 7 -9.32 12.67 3.99
N ILE A 8 -8.89 11.74 3.14
CA ILE A 8 -7.65 11.83 2.38
C ILE A 8 -8.00 11.85 0.88
N TYR A 9 -7.41 12.80 0.16
CA TYR A 9 -7.63 13.02 -1.27
C TYR A 9 -6.32 12.89 -2.05
N ASP A 10 -6.44 12.38 -3.28
CA ASP A 10 -5.33 12.11 -4.20
C ASP A 10 -4.94 13.33 -5.03
N GLY A 11 -4.41 14.36 -4.37
CA GLY A 11 -4.05 15.60 -5.03
C GLY A 11 -3.82 16.72 -4.04
N SER A 12 -3.92 17.96 -4.50
CA SER A 12 -3.63 19.16 -3.71
C SER A 12 -4.86 19.86 -3.13
N SER A 13 -6.08 19.31 -3.30
CA SER A 13 -7.32 19.92 -2.79
C SER A 13 -8.45 18.91 -2.63
N THR A 14 -9.56 19.35 -2.05
CA THR A 14 -10.82 18.58 -1.94
C THR A 14 -11.52 18.30 -3.27
N ALA A 15 -11.08 18.94 -4.36
CA ALA A 15 -11.58 18.65 -5.71
C ALA A 15 -10.96 17.36 -6.30
N ALA A 16 -9.89 16.84 -5.70
CA ALA A 16 -9.23 15.62 -6.14
C ALA A 16 -10.03 14.35 -5.74
N PRO A 17 -9.75 13.19 -6.35
CA PRO A 17 -10.39 11.93 -5.98
C PRO A 17 -10.18 11.60 -4.49
N ARG A 18 -11.24 11.15 -3.81
CA ARG A 18 -11.17 10.76 -2.39
C ARG A 18 -10.60 9.34 -2.27
N LEU A 19 -9.46 9.20 -1.60
CA LEU A 19 -8.80 7.90 -1.35
C LEU A 19 -9.41 7.18 -0.15
N ALA A 20 -9.65 7.91 0.94
CA ALA A 20 -10.13 7.31 2.18
C ALA A 20 -10.97 8.30 2.98
N ARG A 21 -11.88 7.75 3.79
CA ARG A 21 -12.61 8.48 4.83
C ARG A 21 -12.66 7.63 6.10
N LEU A 22 -11.90 8.06 7.10
CA LEU A 22 -11.48 7.25 8.24
C LEU A 22 -12.09 7.76 9.54
N CYS A 23 -12.47 6.83 10.41
CA CYS A 23 -12.89 7.05 11.79
C CYS A 23 -12.78 5.73 12.56
N GLY A 24 -12.96 5.78 13.88
CA GLY A 24 -12.81 4.62 14.75
C GLY A 24 -11.37 4.50 15.28
N SER A 25 -10.97 3.30 15.69
CA SER A 25 -9.71 3.03 16.37
C SER A 25 -8.61 2.41 15.49
N SER A 26 -8.88 2.15 14.21
CA SER A 26 -7.93 1.57 13.26
C SER A 26 -7.97 2.29 11.91
N ALA A 27 -6.81 2.57 11.34
CA ALA A 27 -6.68 3.19 10.02
C ALA A 27 -5.80 2.32 9.10
N PRO A 28 -6.18 2.15 7.81
CA PRO A 28 -5.35 1.47 6.83
C PRO A 28 -4.23 2.39 6.32
N THR A 29 -3.21 1.79 5.70
CA THR A 29 -2.20 2.53 4.93
C THR A 29 -2.82 3.09 3.65
N VAL A 30 -2.53 4.36 3.31
CA VAL A 30 -3.10 5.06 2.14
C VAL A 30 -2.00 5.56 1.23
N TYR A 31 -2.21 5.40 -0.08
CA TYR A 31 -1.24 5.65 -1.14
C TYR A 31 -1.79 6.66 -2.16
N THR A 32 -1.10 7.77 -2.41
CA THR A 32 -1.47 8.78 -3.44
C THR A 32 -0.88 8.49 -4.80
N THR A 33 -1.64 8.43 -5.89
CA THR A 33 -1.10 8.20 -7.24
C THR A 33 -0.11 9.29 -7.67
N GLY A 34 -0.25 10.50 -7.12
CA GLY A 34 0.61 11.64 -7.40
C GLY A 34 1.60 11.99 -6.29
N ARG A 35 2.24 13.15 -6.47
CA ARG A 35 3.21 13.75 -5.53
C ARG A 35 2.54 14.43 -4.33
N ASN A 36 1.22 14.61 -4.39
CA ASN A 36 0.47 15.42 -3.44
C ASN A 36 -0.64 14.59 -2.79
N ALA A 37 -0.81 14.80 -1.49
CA ALA A 37 -1.96 14.36 -0.72
C ALA A 37 -2.63 15.58 -0.11
N PHE A 38 -3.97 15.60 -0.07
CA PHE A 38 -4.72 16.61 0.67
C PHE A 38 -5.51 15.92 1.77
N VAL A 39 -5.31 16.34 3.01
CA VAL A 39 -5.87 15.69 4.20
C VAL A 39 -6.76 16.66 4.95
N VAL A 40 -8.00 16.26 5.23
CA VAL A 40 -9.00 17.07 5.91
C VAL A 40 -9.51 16.30 7.13
N PHE A 41 -9.31 16.88 8.31
CA PHE A 41 -9.97 16.43 9.53
C PHE A 41 -11.16 17.33 9.82
N GLN A 42 -12.36 16.74 9.90
CA GLN A 42 -13.60 17.44 10.15
C GLN A 42 -14.32 16.76 11.32
N THR A 43 -14.79 17.57 12.28
CA THR A 43 -15.54 17.12 13.46
C THR A 43 -16.88 17.85 13.55
N ASP A 44 -17.80 17.31 14.35
CA ASP A 44 -19.01 18.02 14.75
C ASP A 44 -18.85 18.77 16.09
N GLY A 45 -19.95 19.28 16.64
CA GLY A 45 -19.96 20.03 17.90
C GLY A 45 -20.01 19.16 19.17
N SER A 46 -19.81 17.85 19.07
CA SER A 46 -20.03 16.89 20.15
C SER A 46 -18.94 15.79 20.19
N VAL A 47 -19.01 14.90 21.20
CA VAL A 47 -18.22 13.67 21.41
C VAL A 47 -16.82 13.63 20.79
N THR A 48 -15.77 13.76 21.61
CA THR A 48 -14.38 13.73 21.16
C THR A 48 -13.64 12.45 21.57
N ASN A 49 -12.54 12.15 20.85
CA ASN A 49 -11.62 11.05 21.15
C ASN A 49 -10.16 11.53 21.08
N SER A 50 -9.19 10.63 21.32
CA SER A 50 -7.75 10.92 21.37
C SER A 50 -7.10 11.41 20.07
N GLY A 51 -7.81 11.38 18.94
CA GLY A 51 -7.32 11.88 17.66
C GLY A 51 -6.49 10.87 16.87
N PHE A 52 -5.50 11.34 16.11
CA PHE A 52 -4.67 10.51 15.24
C PHE A 52 -3.21 10.97 15.25
N PHE A 53 -2.31 10.02 14.97
CA PHE A 53 -0.91 10.27 14.66
C PHE A 53 -0.60 9.57 13.33
N ALA A 54 0.00 10.28 12.39
CA ALA A 54 0.32 9.75 11.06
C ALA A 54 1.73 10.14 10.64
N MET A 55 2.43 9.21 10.02
CA MET A 55 3.71 9.46 9.34
C MET A 55 3.48 9.41 7.83
N PHE A 56 4.15 10.29 7.09
CA PHE A 56 4.11 10.30 5.63
C PHE A 56 5.51 10.06 5.07
N THR A 57 5.60 9.26 4.01
CA THR A 57 6.84 8.98 3.28
C THR A 57 6.60 9.16 1.79
N ALA A 58 7.55 9.82 1.12
CA ALA A 58 7.52 9.95 -0.34
C ALA A 58 8.21 8.73 -0.95
N SER A 59 7.45 7.93 -1.71
CA SER A 59 7.96 6.81 -2.51
C SER A 59 7.86 7.14 -4.00
N ARG A 60 8.88 6.79 -4.79
CA ARG A 60 8.86 6.93 -6.25
C ARG A 60 7.93 5.86 -6.83
N ARG A 61 6.87 6.25 -7.54
CA ARG A 61 5.98 5.31 -8.23
C ARG A 61 6.47 5.01 -9.65
N GLY A 62 6.74 3.75 -9.93
CA GLY A 62 6.26 3.10 -11.15
C GLY A 62 5.13 2.16 -10.71
N THR A 63 3.87 2.44 -11.04
CA THR A 63 2.75 1.60 -10.58
C THR A 63 1.79 1.25 -11.71
N CYS A 64 1.80 -0.04 -12.06
CA CYS A 64 0.58 -0.78 -12.32
C CYS A 64 -0.28 -0.71 -11.04
N ASP A 65 -1.52 -0.26 -11.11
CA ASP A 65 -2.40 -0.18 -9.94
C ASP A 65 -2.86 -1.59 -9.49
N GLY A 66 -2.64 -1.92 -8.21
CA GLY A 66 -3.16 -3.13 -7.57
C GLY A 66 -2.22 -4.34 -7.57
N ILE A 67 -2.67 -5.44 -6.92
CA ILE A 67 -1.92 -6.71 -6.77
C ILE A 67 -1.67 -7.39 -8.14
N MET A 68 -2.39 -6.94 -9.18
CA MET A 68 -2.28 -7.41 -10.55
C MET A 68 -1.26 -6.54 -11.32
N ALA A 69 0.02 -6.83 -11.11
CA ALA A 69 1.12 -6.15 -11.78
C ALA A 69 1.04 -6.34 -13.31
N CYS A 70 0.39 -5.40 -14.01
CA CYS A 70 0.32 -5.20 -15.46
C CYS A 70 -0.02 -6.40 -16.38
N TYR A 71 -0.18 -7.60 -15.83
CA TYR A 71 -0.36 -8.84 -16.55
C TYR A 71 -1.62 -8.78 -17.42
N PRO A 72 -1.54 -9.18 -18.71
CA PRO A 72 -0.44 -9.91 -19.35
C PRO A 72 0.68 -9.03 -19.94
N ASN A 73 0.65 -7.71 -19.76
CA ASN A 73 1.71 -6.81 -20.25
C ASN A 73 2.89 -6.77 -19.27
N ASN A 74 4.04 -6.29 -19.77
CA ASN A 74 5.24 -6.09 -18.96
C ASN A 74 5.02 -5.02 -17.88
N TYR A 75 5.62 -5.23 -16.71
CA TYR A 75 5.71 -4.22 -15.67
C TYR A 75 6.63 -3.06 -16.11
N PRO A 76 6.41 -1.83 -15.61
CA PRO A 76 7.28 -0.71 -15.92
C PRO A 76 8.61 -0.84 -15.20
N ASN A 77 9.68 -0.30 -15.81
CA ASN A 77 10.98 -0.18 -15.16
C ASN A 77 10.88 0.69 -13.89
N ASP A 78 11.75 0.42 -12.91
CA ASP A 78 11.82 1.14 -11.63
C ASP A 78 10.48 1.16 -10.85
N ALA A 79 9.67 0.12 -11.03
CA ALA A 79 8.42 -0.04 -10.30
C ALA A 79 8.67 -0.29 -8.81
N TYR A 80 7.91 0.40 -7.96
CA TYR A 80 7.92 0.19 -6.52
C TYR A 80 6.47 0.11 -6.01
N CYS A 81 6.01 -1.12 -5.85
CA CYS A 81 4.65 -1.42 -5.43
C CYS A 81 4.66 -2.05 -4.04
N SER A 82 3.66 -1.74 -3.23
CA SER A 82 3.46 -2.40 -1.92
C SER A 82 1.98 -2.61 -1.68
N TRP A 83 1.64 -3.76 -1.08
CA TRP A 83 0.28 -4.16 -0.78
C TRP A 83 0.22 -4.67 0.65
N GLN A 84 -0.80 -4.24 1.40
CA GLN A 84 -1.07 -4.75 2.73
C GLN A 84 -2.30 -5.66 2.66
N ILE A 85 -2.12 -6.92 3.06
CA ILE A 85 -3.20 -7.91 3.10
C ILE A 85 -3.56 -8.12 4.57
N SER A 86 -4.83 -7.94 4.92
CA SER A 86 -5.36 -8.19 6.26
C SER A 86 -6.56 -9.12 6.20
N VAL A 87 -6.65 -10.00 7.19
CA VAL A 87 -7.76 -10.95 7.41
C VAL A 87 -8.25 -10.81 8.85
N HIS A 88 -9.36 -11.46 9.20
CA HIS A 88 -9.88 -11.42 10.57
C HIS A 88 -8.95 -12.17 11.53
N THR A 89 -9.04 -11.84 12.82
CA THR A 89 -8.30 -12.54 13.87
C THR A 89 -8.70 -14.02 13.88
N GLY A 90 -7.71 -14.90 13.74
CA GLY A 90 -7.89 -16.36 13.67
C GLY A 90 -7.86 -16.92 12.24
N ASP A 91 -7.99 -16.08 11.22
CA ASP A 91 -7.78 -16.49 9.82
C ASP A 91 -6.28 -16.44 9.46
N HIS A 92 -5.92 -17.11 8.37
CA HIS A 92 -4.57 -17.08 7.80
C HIS A 92 -4.61 -16.66 6.33
N VAL A 93 -3.58 -15.95 5.89
CA VAL A 93 -3.42 -15.52 4.50
C VAL A 93 -2.76 -16.64 3.69
N VAL A 94 -3.36 -17.01 2.56
CA VAL A 94 -2.76 -17.95 1.59
C VAL A 94 -2.53 -17.21 0.29
N ILE A 95 -1.26 -17.08 -0.12
CA ILE A 95 -0.86 -16.44 -1.37
C ILE A 95 -0.61 -17.52 -2.43
N ARG A 96 -1.24 -17.38 -3.59
CA ARG A 96 -1.05 -18.26 -4.75
C ARG A 96 -0.84 -17.43 -6.00
N PHE A 97 0.20 -17.75 -6.76
CA PHE A 97 0.49 -17.11 -8.05
C PHE A 97 -0.04 -17.98 -9.17
N ASN A 98 -0.93 -17.44 -10.01
CA ASN A 98 -1.40 -18.11 -11.23
C ASN A 98 -0.44 -17.89 -12.41
N ALA A 99 0.32 -16.80 -12.38
CA ALA A 99 1.40 -16.47 -13.30
C ALA A 99 2.44 -15.67 -12.52
N PHE A 100 3.72 -15.93 -12.79
CA PHE A 100 4.84 -15.25 -12.16
C PHE A 100 5.97 -15.12 -13.18
N ASN A 101 6.44 -13.90 -13.42
CA ASN A 101 7.55 -13.64 -14.33
C ASN A 101 8.21 -12.32 -13.96
N LEU A 102 9.38 -12.40 -13.32
CA LEU A 102 10.24 -11.26 -12.98
C LEU A 102 11.65 -11.54 -13.46
N LEU A 103 12.42 -10.48 -13.75
CA LEU A 103 13.83 -10.61 -14.11
C LEU A 103 14.64 -11.20 -12.95
N TYR A 104 15.23 -12.39 -13.17
CA TYR A 104 16.10 -13.04 -12.19
C TYR A 104 17.42 -12.27 -11.98
N GLY A 105 17.90 -11.62 -13.04
CA GLY A 105 19.17 -10.91 -13.08
C GLY A 105 20.36 -11.78 -13.48
N THR A 106 21.56 -11.19 -13.49
CA THR A 106 22.79 -11.82 -14.05
C THR A 106 23.83 -12.24 -13.02
N SER A 107 23.52 -12.16 -11.72
CA SER A 107 24.44 -12.52 -10.64
C SER A 107 23.89 -13.64 -9.75
N ASP A 108 24.77 -14.33 -9.01
CA ASP A 108 24.42 -15.39 -8.05
C ASP A 108 23.83 -14.85 -6.72
N VAL A 109 23.40 -13.59 -6.71
CA VAL A 109 22.72 -12.97 -5.56
C VAL A 109 21.23 -13.34 -5.61
N ASP A 110 20.59 -13.45 -4.44
CA ASP A 110 19.15 -13.70 -4.34
C ASP A 110 18.35 -12.50 -4.89
N CYS A 111 17.87 -12.65 -6.14
CA CYS A 111 17.04 -11.69 -6.87
C CYS A 111 17.56 -10.25 -6.84
N PRO A 112 18.74 -9.95 -7.43
CA PRO A 112 19.41 -8.66 -7.36
C PRO A 112 18.65 -7.53 -8.08
N ASP A 113 17.92 -7.87 -9.14
CA ASP A 113 17.29 -6.91 -10.05
C ASP A 113 15.81 -6.73 -9.66
N ASP A 114 14.90 -7.53 -10.24
CA ASP A 114 13.46 -7.43 -9.98
C ASP A 114 13.01 -8.50 -8.99
N TYR A 115 12.21 -8.12 -7.99
CA TYR A 115 11.77 -9.05 -6.96
C TYR A 115 10.41 -8.72 -6.36
N LEU A 116 9.76 -9.75 -5.83
CA LEU A 116 8.63 -9.67 -4.92
C LEU A 116 9.06 -10.17 -3.54
N GLU A 117 8.90 -9.32 -2.51
CA GLU A 117 9.11 -9.72 -1.12
C GLU A 117 7.78 -9.88 -0.38
N VAL A 118 7.72 -10.89 0.47
CA VAL A 118 6.56 -11.19 1.33
C VAL A 118 7.00 -11.11 2.78
N TYR A 119 6.25 -10.36 3.59
CA TYR A 119 6.53 -10.11 5.00
C TYR A 119 5.36 -10.57 5.87
N ASP A 120 5.65 -11.18 7.02
CA ASP A 120 4.66 -11.57 8.02
C ASP A 120 4.38 -10.41 8.99
N GLY A 121 3.71 -9.38 8.47
CA GLY A 121 3.36 -8.20 9.25
C GLY A 121 2.98 -7.01 8.37
N SER A 122 2.73 -5.87 9.01
CA SER A 122 2.25 -4.66 8.34
C SER A 122 3.36 -3.76 7.77
N SER A 123 4.63 -4.18 7.83
CA SER A 123 5.77 -3.38 7.39
C SER A 123 6.96 -4.25 6.96
N THR A 124 7.93 -3.63 6.28
CA THR A 124 9.20 -4.25 5.85
C THR A 124 10.17 -4.57 7.01
N THR A 125 9.84 -4.15 8.23
CA THR A 125 10.61 -4.52 9.43
C THR A 125 10.13 -5.83 10.05
N ALA A 126 9.02 -6.39 9.58
CA ALA A 126 8.51 -7.67 10.01
C ALA A 126 9.36 -8.83 9.44
N PRO A 127 9.19 -10.07 9.96
CA PRO A 127 9.89 -11.23 9.42
C PRO A 127 9.63 -11.39 7.91
N ARG A 128 10.71 -11.43 7.11
CA ARG A 128 10.61 -11.70 5.66
C ARG A 128 10.39 -13.19 5.44
N LEU A 129 9.25 -13.53 4.85
CA LEU A 129 8.88 -14.91 4.51
C LEU A 129 9.52 -15.37 3.21
N ALA A 130 9.60 -14.48 2.21
CA ALA A 130 10.13 -14.82 0.89
C ALA A 130 10.69 -13.59 0.17
N ARG A 131 11.64 -13.86 -0.73
CA ARG A 131 12.05 -12.99 -1.84
C ARG A 131 12.02 -13.85 -3.10
N LEU A 132 11.32 -13.38 -4.13
CA LEU A 132 10.98 -14.18 -5.32
C LEU A 132 11.30 -13.40 -6.59
N CYS A 133 11.85 -14.10 -7.58
CA CYS A 133 12.09 -13.62 -8.94
C CYS A 133 12.16 -14.81 -9.92
N GLY A 134 12.26 -14.56 -11.23
CA GLY A 134 12.24 -15.62 -12.25
C GLY A 134 10.82 -15.97 -12.72
N SER A 135 10.69 -17.18 -13.29
CA SER A 135 9.45 -17.70 -13.91
C SER A 135 8.96 -18.97 -13.23
#